data_AF-A0A537B2C7-F1
#
_entry.id   AF-A0A537B2C7-F1
#
_cell.length_a   1.000
_cell.length_b   1.000
_cell.length_c   1.000
_cell.angle_alpha   90.00
_cell.angle_beta   90.00
_cell.angle_gamma   90.00
#
_symmetry.space_group_name_H-M   'P 1'
#
loop_
_entity.id
_entity.type
_entity.pdbx_description
1 polymer ?
#
loop_
_entity_poly.entity_id
_entity_poly.type
_entity_poly.pdbx_seq_one_letter_code
_entity_poly.pdbx_strand_id
1 'polypeptide(L)'
;PVHGPNGRWSSLSLIKNHGRAGAERDIRAGLGRCLLLTVFVHDVADRIIRRQVGSVIPVEPRKSESWGLTERERDCLIWIAAGKTIAQVACILSVTERTVVFHLVNARRKLGAANSYHAIMKAVSLGHIRAA
;
A
#
# COMPACT_ATOMS: atom_id res chain seq x y z
N PRO A 1 8.15 6.64 12.91
CA PRO A 1 6.98 6.01 12.25
C PRO A 1 7.46 4.76 11.51
N VAL A 2 6.65 3.69 11.50
CA VAL A 2 6.98 2.43 10.83
C VAL A 2 5.97 2.20 9.71
N HIS A 3 6.47 1.86 8.53
CA HIS A 3 5.63 1.50 7.38
C HIS A 3 5.54 -0.02 7.27
N GLY A 4 4.31 -0.52 7.20
CA GLY A 4 4.02 -1.93 6.96
C GLY A 4 3.73 -2.20 5.48
N PRO A 5 3.53 -3.48 5.11
CA PRO A 5 3.11 -3.86 3.76
C PRO A 5 1.85 -3.11 3.30
N ASN A 6 1.72 -2.90 1.99
CA ASN A 6 0.55 -2.28 1.35
C ASN A 6 0.26 -0.84 1.81
N GLY A 7 1.30 -0.04 2.01
CA GLY A 7 1.19 1.37 2.36
C GLY A 7 0.66 1.64 3.77
N ARG A 8 0.60 0.61 4.64
CA ARG A 8 0.19 0.77 6.04
C ARG A 8 1.20 1.61 6.80
N TRP A 9 0.72 2.44 7.70
CA TRP A 9 1.53 3.31 8.53
C TRP A 9 1.13 3.15 10.00
N SER A 10 2.11 3.17 10.89
CA SER A 10 1.88 3.16 12.33
C SER A 10 2.92 4.02 13.07
N SER A 11 2.52 4.52 14.24
CA SER A 11 3.38 5.31 15.13
C SER A 11 3.20 4.87 16.57
N LEU A 12 4.31 4.77 17.30
CA LEU A 12 4.34 4.61 18.75
C LEU A 12 4.85 5.90 19.40
N SER A 13 4.09 6.42 20.36
CA SER A 13 4.47 7.58 21.16
C SER A 13 4.75 7.14 22.59
N LEU A 14 5.94 7.45 23.11
CA LEU A 14 6.36 7.12 24.48
C LEU A 14 6.60 8.41 25.26
N ILE A 15 6.11 8.47 26.49
CA ILE A 15 6.22 9.64 27.37
C ILE A 15 6.91 9.21 28.67
N LYS A 16 7.93 9.97 29.10
CA LYS A 16 8.58 9.79 30.41
C LYS A 16 7.97 10.78 31.42
N ASN A 17 7.73 10.33 32.64
CA ASN A 17 7.03 11.12 33.67
C ASN A 17 7.95 11.86 34.67
N HIS A 18 9.20 12.19 34.30
CA HIS A 18 10.17 12.81 35.24
C HIS A 18 11.24 13.68 34.55
N GLY A 19 11.55 14.84 35.14
CA GLY A 19 12.78 15.65 34.98
C GLY A 19 13.24 16.05 33.57
N ARG A 20 13.21 17.35 33.26
CA ARG A 20 13.84 17.91 32.03
C ARG A 20 15.37 17.74 32.02
N ALA A 21 16.01 17.81 33.19
CA ALA A 21 17.44 17.60 33.33
C ALA A 21 17.81 16.15 32.98
N GLY A 22 18.74 15.96 32.05
CA GLY A 22 19.17 14.62 31.61
C GLY A 22 18.21 13.90 30.67
N ALA A 23 17.07 14.50 30.30
CA ALA A 23 16.08 13.87 29.42
C ALA A 23 16.66 13.41 28.09
N GLU A 24 17.52 14.22 27.46
CA GLU A 24 18.17 13.86 26.20
C GLU A 24 19.10 12.65 26.34
N ARG A 25 19.83 12.55 27.46
CA ARG A 25 20.72 11.43 27.76
C ARG A 25 19.92 10.14 27.93
N ASP A 26 18.83 10.20 28.67
CA ASP A 26 17.94 9.05 28.87
C ASP A 26 17.26 8.63 27.57
N ILE A 27 16.79 9.59 26.77
CA ILE A 27 16.22 9.33 25.45
C ILE A 27 17.24 8.64 24.56
N ARG A 28 18.48 9.16 24.47
CA ARG A 28 19.54 8.52 23.67
C ARG A 28 19.89 7.13 24.18
N ALA A 29 19.97 6.93 25.49
CA ALA A 29 20.27 5.63 26.09
C ALA A 29 19.14 4.60 25.88
N GLY A 30 17.88 5.06 25.85
CA GLY A 30 16.71 4.22 25.62
C GLY A 30 16.32 4.03 24.16
N LEU A 31 16.78 4.91 23.25
CA LEU A 31 16.29 5.02 21.87
C LEU A 31 16.34 3.68 21.12
N GLY A 32 17.45 2.94 21.23
CA GLY A 32 17.58 1.64 20.58
C GLY A 32 16.52 0.64 21.05
N ARG A 33 16.27 0.56 22.36
CA ARG A 33 15.25 -0.33 22.94
C ARG A 33 13.84 0.13 22.54
N CYS A 34 13.59 1.44 22.55
CA CYS A 34 12.32 2.02 22.12
C CYS A 34 12.03 1.74 20.65
N LEU A 35 13.04 1.85 19.76
CA LEU A 35 12.90 1.54 18.34
C LEU A 35 12.61 0.05 18.11
N LEU A 36 13.32 -0.85 18.80
CA LEU A 36 13.04 -2.28 18.73
C LEU A 36 11.62 -2.60 19.23
N LEU A 37 11.24 -2.06 20.40
CA LEU A 37 9.89 -2.22 20.94
C LEU A 37 8.84 -1.70 19.95
N THR A 38 9.10 -0.56 19.30
CA THR A 38 8.22 0.01 18.26
C THR A 38 8.00 -0.99 17.12
N VAL A 39 9.07 -1.59 16.60
CA VAL A 39 8.97 -2.60 15.52
C VAL A 39 8.17 -3.82 15.98
N PHE A 40 8.46 -4.36 17.18
CA PHE A 40 7.76 -5.54 17.70
C PHE A 40 6.29 -5.27 17.99
N VAL A 41 5.97 -4.15 18.64
CA VAL A 41 4.59 -3.74 18.94
C VAL A 41 3.81 -3.57 17.64
N HIS A 42 4.40 -2.98 16.61
CA HIS A 42 3.72 -2.83 15.32
C HIS A 42 3.50 -4.17 14.59
N ASP A 43 4.47 -5.09 14.58
CA ASP A 43 4.29 -6.43 14.00
C ASP A 43 3.19 -7.21 14.74
N VAL A 44 3.25 -7.23 16.08
CA VAL A 44 2.24 -7.91 16.91
C VAL A 44 0.87 -7.25 16.76
N ALA A 45 0.79 -5.92 16.78
CA ALA A 45 -0.47 -5.21 16.57
C ALA A 45 -1.05 -5.49 15.18
N ASP A 46 -0.23 -5.49 14.11
CA ASP A 46 -0.71 -5.83 12.76
C ASP A 46 -1.23 -7.28 12.71
N ARG A 47 -0.57 -8.23 13.39
CA ARG A 47 -1.04 -9.62 13.50
C ARG A 47 -2.32 -9.76 14.31
N ILE A 48 -2.45 -9.07 15.45
CA ILE A 48 -3.65 -9.10 16.29
C ILE A 48 -4.81 -8.44 15.56
N ILE A 49 -4.59 -7.29 14.93
CA ILE A 49 -5.59 -6.62 14.09
C ILE A 49 -6.01 -7.55 12.95
N ARG A 50 -5.09 -8.24 12.27
CA ARG A 50 -5.47 -9.24 11.26
C ARG A 50 -6.30 -10.39 11.83
N ARG A 51 -6.06 -10.81 13.07
CA ARG A 51 -6.78 -11.92 13.74
C ARG A 51 -8.13 -11.49 14.34
N GLN A 52 -8.23 -10.28 14.89
CA GLN A 52 -9.42 -9.77 15.58
C GLN A 52 -10.32 -8.90 14.68
N VAL A 53 -9.77 -8.23 13.66
CA VAL A 53 -10.52 -7.49 12.64
C VAL A 53 -11.02 -8.44 11.53
N GLY A 54 -11.52 -9.59 11.97
CA GLY A 54 -12.70 -10.19 11.37
C GLY A 54 -14.00 -9.72 12.04
N SER A 55 -13.96 -8.90 13.11
CA SER A 55 -15.15 -8.69 13.97
C SER A 55 -15.54 -7.27 14.42
N VAL A 56 -14.68 -6.22 14.43
CA VAL A 56 -15.09 -4.93 15.09
C VAL A 56 -14.92 -3.67 14.23
N ILE A 57 -14.16 -3.75 13.14
CA ILE A 57 -14.19 -2.77 12.06
C ILE A 57 -14.41 -3.60 10.82
N PRO A 58 -15.33 -3.27 9.89
CA PRO A 58 -15.25 -3.82 8.56
C PRO A 58 -14.02 -3.19 7.88
N VAL A 59 -12.81 -3.58 8.31
CA VAL A 59 -11.75 -3.80 7.33
C VAL A 59 -12.26 -5.04 6.64
N GLU A 60 -13.08 -4.84 5.60
CA GLU A 60 -13.38 -5.92 4.69
C GLU A 60 -12.06 -6.65 4.48
N PRO A 61 -12.01 -7.98 4.67
CA PRO A 61 -10.83 -8.72 4.30
C PRO A 61 -10.64 -8.41 2.83
N ARG A 62 -9.77 -7.44 2.53
CA ARG A 62 -9.31 -7.19 1.17
C ARG A 62 -8.52 -8.44 0.89
N LYS A 63 -9.24 -9.45 0.39
CA LYS A 63 -8.76 -10.79 0.09
C LYS A 63 -7.34 -10.61 -0.40
N SER A 64 -6.40 -11.21 0.30
CA SER A 64 -5.03 -11.41 -0.15
C SER A 64 -4.99 -12.46 -1.26
N GLU A 65 -5.90 -12.33 -2.21
CA GLU A 65 -5.73 -12.75 -3.58
C GLU A 65 -5.23 -11.47 -4.27
N SER A 66 -4.55 -11.54 -5.41
CA SER A 66 -4.57 -10.37 -6.31
C SER A 66 -6.01 -9.82 -6.35
N TRP A 67 -6.31 -8.52 -6.42
CA TRP A 67 -7.71 -8.06 -6.60
C TRP A 67 -8.30 -8.47 -7.96
N GLY A 68 -8.08 -9.70 -8.40
CA GLY A 68 -8.45 -10.27 -9.68
C GLY A 68 -7.77 -9.60 -10.85
N LEU A 69 -6.78 -8.72 -10.64
CA LEU A 69 -6.09 -8.08 -11.77
C LEU A 69 -5.38 -9.14 -12.59
N THR A 70 -5.78 -9.25 -13.86
CA THR A 70 -5.08 -10.10 -14.81
C THR A 70 -3.71 -9.48 -15.14
N GLU A 71 -2.82 -10.29 -15.70
CA GLU A 71 -1.51 -9.81 -16.15
C GLU A 71 -1.67 -8.64 -17.15
N ARG A 72 -2.57 -8.77 -18.14
CA ARG A 72 -2.84 -7.71 -19.12
C ARG A 72 -3.40 -6.43 -18.51
N GLU A 73 -4.25 -6.54 -17.49
CA GLU A 73 -4.75 -5.37 -16.76
C GLU A 73 -3.61 -4.67 -16.01
N ARG A 74 -2.69 -5.44 -15.43
CA ARG A 74 -1.50 -4.92 -14.74
C ARG A 74 -0.55 -4.24 -15.71
N ASP A 75 -0.24 -4.87 -16.85
CA ASP A 75 0.64 -4.32 -17.87
C ASP A 75 0.12 -2.98 -18.40
N CYS A 76 -1.18 -2.90 -18.68
CA CYS A 76 -1.81 -1.66 -19.11
C CYS A 76 -1.63 -0.56 -18.04
N LEU A 77 -1.88 -0.87 -16.76
CA LEU A 77 -1.69 0.10 -15.68
C LEU A 77 -0.24 0.54 -15.52
N ILE A 78 0.74 -0.36 -15.67
CA ILE A 78 2.18 -0.06 -15.59
C ILE A 78 2.57 0.93 -16.67
N TRP A 79 2.19 0.69 -17.93
CA TRP A 79 2.58 1.57 -19.03
C TRP A 79 1.88 2.93 -18.98
N ILE A 80 0.60 2.98 -18.57
CA ILE A 80 -0.07 4.26 -18.34
C ILE A 80 0.57 5.02 -17.16
N ALA A 81 0.97 4.31 -16.09
CA ALA A 81 1.70 4.93 -14.97
C ALA A 81 3.05 5.50 -15.40
N ALA A 82 3.71 4.87 -16.36
CA ALA A 82 4.93 5.39 -17.00
C ALA A 82 4.68 6.52 -18.02
N GLY A 83 3.45 7.02 -18.14
CA GLY A 83 3.09 8.16 -18.99
C GLY A 83 2.85 7.81 -20.46
N LYS A 84 2.70 6.54 -20.82
CA LYS A 84 2.38 6.14 -22.20
C LYS A 84 0.93 6.47 -22.56
N THR A 85 0.69 6.85 -23.81
CA THR A 85 -0.67 7.02 -24.34
C THR A 85 -1.29 5.66 -24.69
N ILE A 86 -2.62 5.58 -24.80
CA ILE A 86 -3.32 4.34 -25.16
C ILE A 86 -2.79 3.73 -26.47
N ALA A 87 -2.55 4.57 -27.49
CA ALA A 87 -1.95 4.15 -28.77
C ALA A 87 -0.55 3.55 -28.60
N GLN A 88 0.29 4.15 -27.74
CA GLN A 88 1.62 3.63 -27.45
C GLN A 88 1.54 2.31 -26.68
N VAL A 89 0.64 2.19 -25.70
CA VAL A 89 0.43 0.94 -24.95
C VAL A 89 -0.06 -0.18 -25.87
N ALA A 90 -0.99 0.14 -26.79
CA ALA A 90 -1.50 -0.79 -27.78
C ALA A 90 -0.36 -1.34 -28.67
N CYS A 91 0.52 -0.45 -29.14
CA CYS A 91 1.71 -0.81 -29.88
C CYS A 91 2.66 -1.70 -29.05
N ILE A 92 2.99 -1.30 -27.83
CA ILE A 92 3.89 -2.05 -26.93
C ILE A 92 3.36 -3.46 -26.64
N LEU A 93 2.06 -3.59 -26.37
CA LEU A 93 1.44 -4.86 -25.99
C LEU A 93 0.93 -5.69 -27.18
N SER A 94 1.14 -5.20 -28.42
CA SER A 94 0.68 -5.81 -29.67
C SER A 94 -0.83 -6.12 -29.67
N VAL A 95 -1.65 -5.16 -29.26
CA VAL A 95 -3.11 -5.25 -29.23
C VAL A 95 -3.73 -3.96 -29.79
N THR A 96 -5.05 -3.93 -29.98
CA THR A 96 -5.74 -2.70 -30.40
C THR A 96 -5.91 -1.71 -29.24
N GLU A 97 -6.05 -0.42 -29.53
CA GLU A 97 -6.38 0.61 -28.53
C GLU A 97 -7.66 0.27 -27.76
N ARG A 98 -8.66 -0.29 -28.46
CA ARG A 98 -9.91 -0.75 -27.85
C ARG A 98 -9.67 -1.84 -26.80
N THR A 99 -8.74 -2.77 -27.06
CA THR A 99 -8.36 -3.82 -26.12
C THR A 99 -7.67 -3.25 -24.88
N VAL A 100 -6.81 -2.24 -25.04
CA VAL A 100 -6.19 -1.54 -23.90
C VAL A 100 -7.25 -0.85 -23.04
N VAL A 101 -8.18 -0.12 -23.67
CA VAL A 101 -9.30 0.52 -22.96
C VAL A 101 -10.14 -0.51 -22.20
N PHE A 102 -10.44 -1.65 -22.82
CA PHE A 102 -11.16 -2.74 -22.17
C PHE A 102 -10.47 -3.23 -20.89
N HIS A 103 -9.15 -3.47 -20.95
CA HIS A 103 -8.38 -3.87 -19.76
C HIS A 103 -8.35 -2.77 -18.69
N LEU A 104 -8.16 -1.51 -19.06
CA LEU A 104 -8.18 -0.39 -18.10
C LEU A 104 -9.55 -0.23 -17.42
N VAL A 105 -10.65 -0.39 -18.16
CA VAL A 105 -12.01 -0.34 -17.60
C VAL A 105 -12.24 -1.47 -16.60
N ASN A 106 -11.81 -2.70 -16.94
CA ASN A 106 -11.93 -3.83 -16.03
C ASN A 106 -11.06 -3.66 -14.78
N ALA A 107 -9.82 -3.20 -14.95
CA ALA A 107 -8.92 -2.91 -13.83
C ALA A 107 -9.52 -1.83 -12.91
N ARG A 108 -10.05 -0.75 -13.49
CA ARG A 108 -10.74 0.31 -12.75
C ARG A 108 -11.93 -0.23 -11.94
N ARG A 109 -12.76 -1.07 -12.56
CA ARG A 109 -13.92 -1.71 -11.89
C ARG A 109 -13.45 -2.59 -10.73
N LYS A 110 -12.45 -3.43 -10.94
CA LYS A 110 -11.88 -4.33 -9.92
C LYS A 110 -11.27 -3.56 -8.74
N LEU A 111 -10.66 -2.41 -9.01
CA LEU A 111 -10.06 -1.55 -7.98
C LEU A 111 -11.05 -0.55 -7.35
N GLY A 112 -12.31 -0.51 -7.82
CA GLY A 112 -13.31 0.47 -7.40
C GLY A 112 -12.82 1.91 -7.60
N ALA A 113 -12.13 2.19 -8.71
CA ALA A 113 -11.57 3.50 -9.00
C ALA A 113 -12.48 4.32 -9.93
N ALA A 114 -12.42 5.65 -9.82
CA ALA A 114 -13.23 6.55 -10.65
C ALA A 114 -12.62 6.76 -12.06
N ASN A 115 -11.30 6.73 -12.16
CA ASN A 115 -10.55 6.91 -13.41
C ASN A 115 -9.23 6.11 -13.39
N SER A 116 -8.50 6.11 -14.49
CA SER A 116 -7.25 5.35 -14.64
C SER A 116 -6.15 5.80 -13.67
N TYR A 117 -6.04 7.10 -13.39
CA TYR A 117 -5.04 7.63 -12.43
C TYR A 117 -5.35 7.20 -10.98
N HIS A 118 -6.62 7.26 -10.58
CA HIS A 118 -7.07 6.73 -9.29
C HIS A 118 -6.84 5.22 -9.22
N ALA A 119 -7.05 4.49 -10.33
CA ALA A 119 -6.75 3.06 -10.41
C ALA A 119 -5.25 2.79 -10.22
N ILE A 120 -4.37 3.56 -10.86
CA ILE A 120 -2.92 3.49 -10.71
C ILE A 120 -2.52 3.76 -9.26
N MET A 121 -2.99 4.85 -8.65
CA MET A 121 -2.68 5.18 -7.25
C MET A 121 -3.08 4.06 -6.30
N LYS A 122 -4.28 3.50 -6.48
CA LYS A 122 -4.72 2.33 -5.71
C LYS A 122 -3.80 1.13 -5.95
N ALA A 123 -3.52 0.79 -7.21
CA ALA A 123 -2.67 -0.34 -7.55
C ALA A 123 -1.25 -0.21 -6.97
N VAL A 124 -0.66 0.99 -6.95
CA VAL A 124 0.65 1.27 -6.34
C VAL A 124 0.59 1.19 -4.82
N SER A 125 -0.36 1.89 -4.19
CA SER A 125 -0.52 1.90 -2.71
C SER A 125 -0.67 0.51 -2.12
N LEU A 126 -1.15 -0.41 -2.95
CA LEU A 126 -1.50 -1.74 -2.56
C LEU A 126 -0.52 -2.80 -3.07
N GLY A 127 0.56 -2.39 -3.74
CA GLY A 127 1.65 -3.26 -4.18
C GLY A 127 1.35 -4.14 -5.39
N HIS A 128 0.31 -3.84 -6.18
CA HIS A 128 -0.01 -4.58 -7.41
C HIS A 128 0.86 -4.18 -8.60
N ILE A 129 1.32 -2.94 -8.63
CA ILE A 129 2.28 -2.42 -9.59
C ILE A 129 3.31 -1.59 -8.83
N ARG A 130 4.56 -1.59 -9.31
CA ARG A 130 5.58 -0.68 -8.80
C ARG A 130 5.50 0.61 -9.60
N ALA A 131 5.54 1.75 -8.93
CA ALA A 131 5.76 3.02 -9.63
C ALA A 131 7.18 2.99 -10.23
N ALA A 132 7.29 3.42 -11.49
CA ALA A 132 8.57 3.59 -12.19
C ALA A 132 9.26 4.87 -11.73
#